data_AF-A0A8T5XSP3-F1
#
_entry.id   AF-A0A8T5XSP3-F1
#
_cell.length_a   1.000
_cell.length_b   1.000
_cell.length_c   1.000
_cell.angle_alpha   90.00
_cell.angle_beta   90.00
_cell.angle_gamma   90.00
#
_symmetry.space_group_name_H-M   'P 1'
#
loop_
_entity.id
_entity.type
_entity.pdbx_description
1 polymer ?
#
loop_
_entity_poly.entity_id
_entity_poly.type
_entity_poly.pdbx_seq_one_letter_code
_entity_poly.pdbx_strand_id
1 'polypeptide(L)'
;MENRRLIFIIIILLTCILTGCWDAKEISDKTIITLVAVDKIDGNVKFTLEFRPPIDRSMGAAKGKESDIIRGEGKNFTQASNSYLRRANKDIFLGAVRALIFTDNLAHEGIEEYLNRLRGLEEYRRTITIFSTTADMDRLLDAKQLDYDNIGYAIEHLNAQLVKNGTLYNATVSIVLENASTENVGYLLSNLDIVNEKIEVTGYSVFKNNKKVGLIPETDMKGVNFLILEKSKGEYTINMEGVDIAVSTRIKNKKSLLLIKMKK
;
A
#
# COMPACT_ATOMS: atom_id res chain seq x y z
N MET A 1 25.81 -17.55 56.96
CA MET A 1 24.98 -16.34 56.67
C MET A 1 25.14 -15.84 55.23
N GLU A 2 26.27 -16.09 54.56
CA GLU A 2 26.53 -15.63 53.18
C GLU A 2 25.56 -16.20 52.14
N ASN A 3 25.22 -17.49 52.22
CA ASN A 3 24.27 -18.12 51.29
C ASN A 3 22.85 -17.50 51.33
N ARG A 4 22.42 -16.98 52.49
CA ARG A 4 21.12 -16.30 52.62
C ARG A 4 21.11 -14.93 51.94
N ARG A 5 22.24 -14.23 51.93
CA ARG A 5 22.40 -12.94 51.23
C ARG A 5 22.43 -13.15 49.71
N LEU A 6 23.12 -14.19 49.25
CA LEU A 6 23.17 -14.55 47.83
C LEU A 6 21.79 -14.91 47.27
N ILE A 7 21.00 -15.69 48.02
CA ILE A 7 19.62 -16.04 47.65
C ILE A 7 18.74 -14.79 47.56
N PHE A 8 18.86 -13.85 48.51
CA PHE A 8 18.12 -12.58 48.46
C PHE A 8 18.47 -11.73 47.23
N ILE A 9 19.76 -11.67 46.86
CA ILE A 9 20.22 -10.95 45.67
C ILE A 9 19.67 -11.60 44.40
N ILE A 10 19.68 -12.94 44.31
CA ILE A 10 19.14 -13.68 43.17
C ILE A 10 17.62 -13.47 43.04
N ILE A 11 16.88 -13.46 44.15
CA ILE A 11 15.44 -13.19 44.16
C ILE A 11 15.14 -11.76 43.68
N ILE A 12 15.91 -10.76 44.13
CA ILE A 12 15.77 -9.37 43.67
C ILE A 12 16.07 -9.27 42.17
N LEU A 13 17.12 -9.93 41.69
CA LEU A 13 17.48 -9.94 40.27
C LEU A 13 16.39 -10.59 39.42
N LEU A 14 15.80 -11.70 39.87
CA LEU A 14 14.68 -12.37 39.23
C LEU A 14 13.43 -11.45 39.19
N THR A 15 13.13 -10.72 40.27
CA THR A 15 11.99 -9.79 40.26
C THR A 15 12.17 -8.63 39.27
N CYS A 16 13.40 -8.16 39.05
CA CYS A 16 13.67 -7.14 38.02
C CYS A 16 13.46 -7.69 36.60
N ILE A 17 13.80 -8.96 36.34
CA ILE A 17 13.65 -9.59 35.02
C ILE A 17 12.19 -10.02 34.77
N LEU A 18 11.38 -10.21 35.83
CA LEU A 18 9.95 -10.54 35.74
C LEU A 18 9.04 -9.30 35.63
N THR A 19 9.58 -8.08 35.51
CA THR A 19 8.80 -6.90 35.14
C THR A 19 8.50 -6.92 33.63
N GLY A 20 7.63 -7.84 33.22
CA GLY A 20 7.07 -7.86 31.87
C GLY A 20 6.34 -6.55 31.57
N CYS A 21 6.40 -6.10 30.31
CA CYS A 21 5.88 -4.82 29.84
C CYS A 21 4.43 -4.57 30.31
N TRP A 22 4.27 -3.73 31.34
CA TRP A 22 2.97 -3.36 31.91
C TRP A 22 2.07 -2.62 30.90
N ASP A 23 2.65 -2.01 29.85
CA ASP A 23 1.94 -1.16 28.89
C ASP A 23 1.59 -1.85 27.56
N ALA A 24 1.35 -3.17 27.61
CA ALA A 24 0.90 -3.91 26.43
C ALA A 24 -0.57 -3.59 26.12
N LYS A 25 -0.82 -2.57 25.29
CA LYS A 25 -2.14 -2.38 24.65
C LYS A 25 -2.41 -3.55 23.70
N GLU A 26 -3.46 -4.31 23.96
CA GLU A 26 -3.83 -5.43 23.09
C GLU A 26 -4.31 -4.96 21.71
N ILE A 27 -3.96 -5.70 20.66
CA ILE A 27 -4.44 -5.47 19.28
C ILE A 27 -5.96 -5.63 19.19
N SER A 28 -6.57 -6.42 20.08
CA SER A 28 -8.02 -6.63 20.21
C SER A 28 -8.81 -5.33 20.48
N ASP A 29 -8.14 -4.33 21.05
CA ASP A 29 -8.73 -3.03 21.41
C ASP A 29 -8.50 -1.94 20.36
N LYS A 30 -7.90 -2.28 19.22
CA LYS A 30 -7.70 -1.34 18.12
C LYS A 30 -8.55 -1.67 16.90
N THR A 31 -8.95 -0.63 16.17
CA THR A 31 -9.54 -0.75 14.84
C THR A 31 -8.43 -0.99 13.83
N ILE A 32 -8.41 -2.18 13.23
CA ILE A 32 -7.38 -2.63 12.29
C ILE A 32 -7.68 -2.07 10.90
N ILE A 33 -6.88 -1.08 10.47
CA ILE A 33 -7.01 -0.47 9.14
C ILE A 33 -6.28 -1.32 8.11
N THR A 34 -6.95 -1.61 7.00
CA THR A 34 -6.43 -2.42 5.89
C THR A 34 -6.13 -1.58 4.67
N LEU A 35 -6.90 -0.51 4.44
CA LEU A 35 -6.73 0.40 3.32
C LEU A 35 -6.80 1.83 3.83
N VAL A 36 -5.90 2.68 3.32
CA VAL A 36 -5.99 4.13 3.48
C VAL A 36 -5.98 4.75 2.10
N ALA A 37 -7.03 5.49 1.78
CA ALA A 37 -7.08 6.33 0.60
C ALA A 37 -7.05 7.80 1.01
N VAL A 38 -6.32 8.58 0.23
CA VAL A 38 -6.11 10.01 0.46
C VAL A 38 -6.49 10.76 -0.79
N ASP A 39 -7.34 11.76 -0.60
CA ASP A 39 -7.90 12.58 -1.66
C ASP A 39 -7.81 14.06 -1.29
N LYS A 40 -7.93 14.91 -2.30
CA LYS A 40 -8.05 16.35 -2.14
C LYS A 40 -9.10 16.88 -3.12
N ILE A 41 -10.20 17.36 -2.56
CA ILE A 41 -11.37 17.86 -3.30
C ILE A 41 -11.70 19.24 -2.74
N ASP A 42 -11.90 20.24 -3.62
CA ASP A 42 -12.27 21.61 -3.24
C ASP A 42 -11.35 22.24 -2.17
N GLY A 43 -10.05 21.88 -2.19
CA GLY A 43 -9.05 22.34 -1.23
C GLY A 43 -9.09 21.62 0.14
N ASN A 44 -10.05 20.73 0.38
CA ASN A 44 -10.11 19.90 1.57
C ASN A 44 -9.43 18.56 1.36
N VAL A 45 -8.73 18.09 2.40
CA VAL A 45 -8.18 16.74 2.47
C VAL A 45 -9.28 15.78 2.93
N LYS A 46 -9.46 14.68 2.21
CA LYS A 46 -10.37 13.59 2.55
C LYS A 46 -9.58 12.30 2.73
N PHE A 47 -9.79 11.66 3.87
CA PHE A 47 -9.33 10.31 4.16
C PHE A 47 -10.49 9.34 4.08
N THR A 48 -10.26 8.21 3.44
CA THR A 48 -11.15 7.05 3.47
C THR A 48 -10.35 5.85 3.99
N LEU A 49 -10.78 5.29 5.12
CA LEU A 49 -10.10 4.20 5.80
C LEU A 49 -11.03 2.99 5.82
N GLU A 50 -10.58 1.88 5.27
CA GLU A 50 -11.27 0.61 5.38
C GLU A 50 -10.70 -0.17 6.57
N PHE A 51 -11.58 -0.79 7.35
CA PHE A 51 -11.19 -1.62 8.47
C PHE A 51 -12.01 -2.90 8.53
N ARG A 52 -11.47 -3.89 9.25
CA ARG A 52 -12.23 -5.07 9.64
C ARG A 52 -12.71 -4.90 11.08
N PRO A 53 -14.02 -4.89 11.35
CA PRO A 53 -14.52 -4.85 12.71
C PRO A 53 -14.10 -6.13 13.46
N PRO A 54 -13.81 -6.04 14.77
CA PRO A 54 -13.45 -7.21 15.57
C PRO A 54 -14.60 -8.22 15.60
N ILE A 55 -14.26 -9.51 15.51
CA ILE A 55 -15.25 -10.60 15.61
C ILE A 55 -15.75 -10.66 17.06
N ASP A 56 -16.99 -10.26 17.27
CA ASP A 56 -17.62 -10.39 18.58
C ASP A 56 -18.01 -11.85 18.80
N ARG A 57 -17.22 -12.56 19.63
CA ARG A 57 -17.43 -13.98 19.92
C ARG A 57 -18.57 -14.23 20.91
N SER A 58 -19.22 -13.18 21.42
CA SER A 58 -20.26 -13.26 22.45
C SER A 58 -21.64 -13.66 21.91
N MET A 59 -21.90 -13.49 20.60
CA MET A 59 -23.12 -13.97 19.96
C MET A 59 -22.79 -15.15 19.05
N GLY A 60 -23.38 -16.31 19.31
CA GLY A 60 -23.12 -17.61 18.67
C GLY A 60 -23.42 -17.76 17.17
N ALA A 61 -23.20 -16.72 16.36
CA ALA A 61 -23.17 -16.79 14.91
C ALA A 61 -21.90 -16.10 14.41
N ALA A 62 -20.83 -16.89 14.23
CA ALA A 62 -19.59 -16.43 13.59
C ALA A 62 -19.81 -16.25 12.07
N LYS A 63 -20.58 -15.23 11.68
CA LYS A 63 -20.37 -14.57 10.39
C LYS A 63 -19.46 -13.38 10.69
N GLY A 64 -18.23 -13.42 10.18
CA GLY A 64 -17.37 -12.24 10.18
C GLY A 64 -18.15 -11.09 9.54
N LYS A 65 -18.24 -9.95 10.22
CA LYS A 65 -18.84 -8.74 9.64
C LYS A 65 -18.09 -8.40 8.35
N GLU A 66 -18.84 -7.93 7.35
CA GLU A 66 -18.30 -7.24 6.17
C GLU A 66 -17.35 -6.11 6.60
N SER A 67 -16.40 -5.76 5.75
CA SER A 67 -15.54 -4.59 5.96
C SER A 67 -16.37 -3.33 6.16
N ASP A 68 -15.83 -2.37 6.90
CA ASP A 68 -16.52 -1.11 7.19
C ASP A 68 -15.57 0.07 6.96
N ILE A 69 -16.12 1.28 6.80
CA ILE A 69 -15.39 2.45 6.32
C ILE A 69 -15.53 3.61 7.31
N ILE A 70 -14.39 4.20 7.67
CA ILE A 70 -14.33 5.47 8.40
C ILE A 70 -13.82 6.56 7.45
N ARG A 71 -14.53 7.68 7.38
CA ARG A 71 -14.13 8.85 6.59
C ARG A 71 -13.78 10.03 7.50
N GLY A 72 -12.80 10.82 7.08
CA GLY A 72 -12.41 12.05 7.75
C GLY A 72 -12.13 13.13 6.73
N GLU A 73 -12.58 14.35 7.00
CA GLU A 73 -12.38 15.51 6.13
C GLU A 73 -11.92 16.72 6.95
N GLY A 74 -11.08 17.55 6.35
CA GLY A 74 -10.67 18.84 6.92
C GLY A 74 -9.78 19.64 5.98
N LYS A 75 -9.48 20.89 6.36
CA LYS A 75 -8.69 21.84 5.53
C LYS A 75 -7.22 21.44 5.35
N ASN A 76 -6.75 20.49 6.15
CA ASN A 76 -5.39 19.94 6.09
C ASN A 76 -5.38 18.52 6.67
N PHE A 77 -4.26 17.80 6.50
CA PHE A 77 -4.12 16.42 6.96
C PHE A 77 -4.38 16.24 8.46
N THR A 78 -4.00 17.20 9.30
CA THR A 78 -4.24 17.14 10.75
C THR A 78 -5.73 17.25 11.08
N GLN A 79 -6.44 18.20 10.46
CA GLN A 79 -7.89 18.34 10.67
C GLN A 79 -8.66 17.12 10.15
N ALA A 80 -8.32 16.64 8.95
CA ALA A 80 -8.92 15.44 8.38
C ALA A 80 -8.64 14.20 9.24
N SER A 81 -7.42 14.10 9.79
CA SER A 81 -7.05 13.02 10.71
C SER A 81 -7.84 13.05 12.01
N ASN A 82 -7.93 14.20 12.65
CA ASN A 82 -8.73 14.39 13.85
C ASN A 82 -10.23 14.13 13.58
N SER A 83 -10.70 14.40 12.36
CA SER A 83 -12.09 14.18 11.94
C SER A 83 -12.44 12.69 11.92
N TYR A 84 -11.61 11.82 11.33
CA TYR A 84 -11.87 10.38 11.39
C TYR A 84 -11.60 9.80 12.78
N LEU A 85 -10.61 10.30 13.53
CA LEU A 85 -10.32 9.82 14.89
C LEU A 85 -11.48 10.06 15.85
N ARG A 86 -12.18 11.20 15.75
CA ARG A 86 -13.40 11.47 16.54
C ARG A 86 -14.57 10.54 16.21
N ARG A 87 -14.58 9.95 15.01
CA ARG A 87 -15.61 9.00 14.56
C ARG A 87 -15.23 7.56 14.87
N ALA A 88 -13.95 7.29 15.13
CA ALA A 88 -13.47 5.97 15.49
C ALA A 88 -13.86 5.65 16.93
N ASN A 89 -14.56 4.54 17.14
CA ASN A 89 -14.96 4.09 18.47
C ASN A 89 -13.81 3.48 19.30
N LYS A 90 -12.67 3.20 18.65
CA LYS A 90 -11.47 2.60 19.22
C LYS A 90 -10.22 3.27 18.62
N ASP A 91 -9.10 3.15 19.32
CA ASP A 91 -7.78 3.55 18.81
C ASP A 91 -7.53 2.90 17.45
N ILE A 92 -7.05 3.67 16.48
CA ILE A 92 -6.76 3.17 15.13
C ILE A 92 -5.38 2.49 15.12
N PHE A 93 -5.26 1.37 14.40
CA PHE A 93 -3.98 0.69 14.15
C PHE A 93 -3.63 0.72 12.67
N LEU A 94 -2.59 1.49 12.32
CA LEU A 94 -2.12 1.64 10.94
C LEU A 94 -1.08 0.59 10.53
N GLY A 95 -0.53 -0.15 11.50
CA GLY A 95 0.46 -1.20 11.25
C GLY A 95 -0.06 -2.36 10.40
N ALA A 96 -1.37 -2.51 10.24
CA ALA A 96 -1.98 -3.55 9.41
C ALA A 96 -2.33 -3.11 7.99
N VAL A 97 -2.09 -1.83 7.63
CA VAL A 97 -2.39 -1.31 6.29
C VAL A 97 -1.70 -2.17 5.23
N ARG A 98 -2.45 -2.43 4.15
CA ARG A 98 -2.12 -3.31 3.03
C ARG A 98 -2.04 -2.54 1.72
N ALA A 99 -2.88 -1.52 1.56
CA ALA A 99 -2.86 -0.61 0.43
C ALA A 99 -2.96 0.84 0.91
N LEU A 100 -2.01 1.68 0.46
CA LEU A 100 -2.11 3.13 0.53
C LEU A 100 -2.43 3.66 -0.87
N ILE A 101 -3.53 4.39 -1.03
CA ILE A 101 -4.02 4.82 -2.34
C ILE A 101 -4.07 6.35 -2.41
N PHE A 102 -3.51 6.92 -3.46
CA PHE A 102 -3.71 8.32 -3.81
C PHE A 102 -4.71 8.43 -4.96
N THR A 103 -5.74 9.25 -4.77
CA THR A 103 -6.67 9.55 -5.86
C THR A 103 -6.00 10.37 -6.95
N ASP A 104 -6.59 10.38 -8.13
CA ASP A 104 -6.09 11.15 -9.26
C ASP A 104 -6.03 12.66 -8.97
N ASN A 105 -7.01 13.18 -8.22
CA ASN A 105 -7.03 14.59 -7.81
C ASN A 105 -5.79 14.96 -6.98
N LEU A 106 -5.54 14.21 -5.90
CA LEU A 106 -4.38 14.43 -5.05
C LEU A 106 -3.07 14.19 -5.81
N ALA A 107 -3.04 13.16 -6.67
CA ALA A 107 -1.86 12.82 -7.45
C ALA A 107 -1.43 13.96 -8.38
N HIS A 108 -2.37 14.65 -9.03
CA HIS A 108 -2.08 15.81 -9.88
C HIS A 108 -1.70 17.06 -9.07
N GLU A 109 -2.35 17.31 -7.93
CA GLU A 109 -2.03 18.46 -7.09
C GLU A 109 -0.62 18.34 -6.48
N GLY A 110 -0.32 17.15 -5.95
CA GLY A 110 0.97 16.74 -5.41
C GLY A 110 0.84 15.96 -4.09
N ILE A 111 1.65 14.92 -3.95
CA ILE A 111 1.62 14.01 -2.78
C ILE A 111 2.70 14.30 -1.74
N GLU A 112 3.54 15.32 -1.96
CA GLU A 112 4.72 15.61 -1.13
C GLU A 112 4.39 15.81 0.35
N GLU A 113 3.34 16.57 0.66
CA GLU A 113 2.93 16.84 2.04
C GLU A 113 2.57 15.54 2.78
N TYR A 114 1.90 14.61 2.09
CA TYR A 114 1.57 13.30 2.66
C TYR A 114 2.81 12.40 2.77
N LEU A 115 3.72 12.41 1.79
CA LEU A 115 5.00 11.70 1.88
C LEU A 115 5.82 12.19 3.08
N ASN A 116 5.86 13.50 3.33
CA ASN A 116 6.49 14.09 4.50
C ASN A 116 5.85 13.59 5.81
N ARG A 117 4.51 13.47 5.84
CA ARG A 117 3.80 12.87 6.97
C ARG A 117 4.19 11.41 7.20
N LEU A 118 4.33 10.61 6.15
CA LEU A 118 4.73 9.20 6.26
C LEU A 118 6.12 9.01 6.89
N ARG A 119 7.03 9.98 6.75
CA ARG A 119 8.36 9.93 7.39
C ARG A 119 8.27 9.97 8.92
N GLY A 120 7.27 10.65 9.48
CA GLY A 120 7.07 10.80 10.92
C GLY A 120 6.07 9.82 11.54
N LEU A 121 5.35 9.03 10.74
CA LEU A 121 4.37 8.06 11.24
C LEU A 121 5.02 6.69 11.47
N GLU A 122 5.49 6.44 12.69
CA GLU A 122 6.15 5.18 13.07
C GLU A 122 5.25 3.93 12.92
N GLU A 123 3.93 4.10 13.00
CA GLU A 123 2.99 2.99 12.83
C GLU A 123 2.89 2.46 11.39
N TYR A 124 3.23 3.28 10.39
CA TYR A 124 3.20 2.84 9.00
C TYR A 124 4.41 1.94 8.70
N ARG A 125 4.14 0.71 8.28
CA ARG A 125 5.20 -0.15 7.75
C ARG A 125 5.76 0.43 6.46
N ARG A 126 7.08 0.60 6.38
CA ARG A 126 7.78 1.07 5.16
C ARG A 126 7.63 0.11 3.96
N THR A 127 7.15 -1.10 4.20
CA THR A 127 6.89 -2.11 3.17
C THR A 127 5.48 -2.04 2.56
N ILE A 128 4.61 -1.15 3.04
CA ILE A 128 3.28 -0.93 2.46
C ILE A 128 3.42 -0.48 1.00
N THR A 129 2.62 -1.07 0.11
CA THR A 129 2.58 -0.66 -1.29
C THR A 129 1.70 0.58 -1.46
N ILE A 130 2.20 1.54 -2.24
CA ILE A 130 1.49 2.74 -2.63
C ILE A 130 0.92 2.56 -4.04
N PHE A 131 -0.35 2.92 -4.19
CA PHE A 131 -1.08 2.91 -5.44
C PHE A 131 -1.60 4.31 -5.78
N SER A 132 -1.94 4.49 -7.04
CA SER A 132 -2.78 5.59 -7.50
C SER A 132 -4.10 5.02 -8.03
N THR A 133 -5.15 5.82 -8.09
CA THR A 133 -6.40 5.40 -8.74
C THR A 133 -7.05 6.53 -9.51
N THR A 134 -7.56 6.18 -10.68
CA THR A 134 -8.43 7.03 -11.53
C THR A 134 -9.92 6.78 -11.28
N ALA A 135 -10.25 5.70 -10.56
CA ALA A 135 -11.62 5.42 -10.18
C ALA A 135 -12.07 6.33 -9.04
N ASP A 136 -13.39 6.54 -8.96
CA ASP A 136 -14.00 7.07 -7.75
C ASP A 136 -13.76 6.11 -6.57
N MET A 137 -13.41 6.67 -5.42
CA MET A 137 -13.00 5.86 -4.26
C MET A 137 -14.16 5.05 -3.69
N ASP A 138 -15.38 5.57 -3.72
CA ASP A 138 -16.55 4.84 -3.21
C ASP A 138 -16.86 3.67 -4.16
N ARG A 139 -16.79 3.89 -5.48
CA ARG A 139 -16.89 2.80 -6.46
C ARG A 139 -15.81 1.73 -6.29
N LEU A 140 -14.57 2.12 -5.96
CA LEU A 140 -13.46 1.18 -5.76
C LEU A 140 -13.68 0.33 -4.51
N LEU A 141 -14.28 0.89 -3.46
CA LEU A 141 -14.65 0.17 -2.23
C LEU A 141 -15.84 -0.76 -2.43
N ASP A 142 -16.77 -0.40 -3.32
CA ASP A 142 -17.94 -1.22 -3.66
C ASP A 142 -17.65 -2.29 -4.74
N ALA A 143 -16.44 -2.32 -5.29
CA ALA A 143 -16.07 -3.24 -6.37
C ALA A 143 -16.11 -4.70 -5.90
N LYS A 144 -16.66 -5.59 -6.73
CA LYS A 144 -16.73 -7.01 -6.41
C LYS A 144 -15.34 -7.64 -6.55
N GLN A 145 -14.84 -8.22 -5.47
CA GLN A 145 -13.64 -9.03 -5.49
C GLN A 145 -13.98 -10.47 -5.11
N LEU A 146 -13.60 -11.41 -5.98
CA LEU A 146 -13.76 -12.83 -5.67
C LEU A 146 -12.90 -13.15 -4.44
N ASP A 147 -13.49 -13.85 -3.47
CA ASP A 147 -12.82 -14.35 -2.25
C ASP A 147 -12.38 -13.30 -1.21
N TYR A 148 -12.71 -12.01 -1.40
CA TYR A 148 -12.31 -10.96 -0.46
C TYR A 148 -13.44 -9.98 -0.13
N ASP A 149 -13.87 -9.97 1.14
CA ASP A 149 -14.79 -8.97 1.69
C ASP A 149 -14.10 -7.65 2.07
N ASN A 150 -12.77 -7.58 1.97
CA ASN A 150 -11.98 -6.41 2.35
C ASN A 150 -11.01 -6.06 1.22
N ILE A 151 -11.17 -4.86 0.67
CA ILE A 151 -10.53 -4.36 -0.53
C ILE A 151 -9.04 -4.14 -0.33
N GLY A 152 -8.60 -3.70 0.86
CA GLY A 152 -7.19 -3.58 1.20
C GLY A 152 -6.43 -4.91 1.04
N TYR A 153 -7.02 -6.03 1.51
CA TYR A 153 -6.44 -7.36 1.29
C TYR A 153 -6.55 -7.82 -0.17
N ALA A 154 -7.65 -7.53 -0.85
CA ALA A 154 -7.81 -7.88 -2.26
C ALA A 154 -6.72 -7.23 -3.13
N ILE A 155 -6.46 -5.94 -2.91
CA ILE A 155 -5.41 -5.17 -3.62
C ILE A 155 -4.00 -5.70 -3.29
N GLU A 156 -3.71 -5.99 -2.01
CA GLU A 156 -2.41 -6.59 -1.63
C GLU A 156 -2.21 -7.93 -2.34
N HIS A 157 -3.24 -8.78 -2.38
CA HIS A 157 -3.15 -10.08 -3.02
C HIS A 157 -2.96 -9.96 -4.53
N LEU A 158 -3.74 -9.10 -5.20
CA LEU A 158 -3.59 -8.77 -6.61
C LEU A 158 -2.15 -8.30 -6.91
N ASN A 159 -1.64 -7.34 -6.15
CA ASN A 159 -0.28 -6.83 -6.29
C ASN A 159 0.76 -7.94 -6.09
N ALA A 160 0.63 -8.73 -5.03
CA ALA A 160 1.56 -9.83 -4.72
C ALA A 160 1.60 -10.88 -5.84
N GLN A 161 0.44 -11.22 -6.42
CA GLN A 161 0.37 -12.14 -7.56
C GLN A 161 1.08 -11.58 -8.80
N LEU A 162 0.80 -10.33 -9.18
CA LEU A 162 1.39 -9.72 -10.38
C LEU A 162 2.90 -9.48 -10.22
N VAL A 163 3.35 -9.06 -9.04
CA VAL A 163 4.77 -8.91 -8.72
C VAL A 163 5.49 -10.26 -8.77
N LYS A 164 4.91 -11.31 -8.15
CA LYS A 164 5.44 -12.68 -8.21
C LYS A 164 5.52 -13.21 -9.64
N ASN A 165 4.54 -12.86 -10.48
CA ASN A 165 4.51 -13.25 -11.88
C ASN A 165 5.48 -12.46 -12.77
N GLY A 166 6.10 -11.39 -12.24
CA GLY A 166 7.05 -10.56 -12.98
C GLY A 166 6.36 -9.61 -13.97
N THR A 167 5.11 -9.26 -13.72
CA THR A 167 4.29 -8.38 -14.57
C THR A 167 3.94 -7.05 -13.91
N LEU A 168 4.43 -6.81 -12.70
CA LEU A 168 4.19 -5.56 -11.97
C LEU A 168 5.41 -5.13 -11.14
N TYR A 169 5.67 -3.82 -11.13
CA TYR A 169 6.63 -3.15 -10.28
C TYR A 169 5.98 -2.79 -8.94
N ASN A 170 6.63 -3.17 -7.84
CA ASN A 170 6.12 -2.94 -6.49
C ASN A 170 6.68 -1.64 -5.91
N ALA A 171 5.87 -0.58 -5.88
CA ALA A 171 6.24 0.70 -5.29
C ALA A 171 5.88 0.74 -3.80
N THR A 172 6.84 0.41 -2.92
CA THR A 172 6.63 0.50 -1.47
C THR A 172 6.87 1.91 -0.94
N VAL A 173 6.35 2.22 0.25
CA VAL A 173 6.63 3.47 0.96
C VAL A 173 8.14 3.76 1.01
N SER A 174 8.97 2.76 1.32
CA SER A 174 10.43 2.93 1.35
C SER A 174 11.00 3.41 0.01
N ILE A 175 10.62 2.73 -1.08
CA ILE A 175 11.09 3.03 -2.43
C ILE A 175 10.62 4.41 -2.88
N VAL A 176 9.36 4.74 -2.62
CA VAL A 176 8.78 6.04 -3.00
C VAL A 176 9.43 7.17 -2.22
N LEU A 177 9.64 7.00 -0.91
CA LEU A 177 10.33 8.01 -0.10
C LEU A 177 11.79 8.21 -0.53
N GLU A 178 12.50 7.14 -0.90
CA GLU A 178 13.86 7.21 -1.43
C GLU A 178 13.91 8.00 -2.74
N ASN A 179 13.08 7.63 -3.72
CA ASN A 179 13.01 8.30 -5.01
C ASN A 179 12.55 9.77 -4.87
N ALA A 180 11.55 10.03 -4.04
CA ALA A 180 11.04 11.38 -3.77
C ALA A 180 12.04 12.28 -3.05
N SER A 181 13.05 11.70 -2.39
CA SER A 181 14.14 12.46 -1.74
C SER A 181 15.30 12.76 -2.69
N THR A 182 15.26 12.22 -3.92
CA THR A 182 16.33 12.37 -4.90
C THR A 182 15.92 13.37 -5.97
N GLU A 183 16.73 14.42 -6.15
CA GLU A 183 16.47 15.43 -7.17
C GLU A 183 16.43 14.83 -8.58
N ASN A 184 15.49 15.30 -9.40
CA ASN A 184 15.33 14.90 -10.80
C ASN A 184 15.04 13.41 -11.05
N VAL A 185 14.67 12.65 -10.01
CA VAL A 185 14.22 11.26 -10.16
C VAL A 185 12.69 11.20 -10.18
N GLY A 186 12.16 10.53 -11.20
CA GLY A 186 10.75 10.16 -11.26
C GLY A 186 10.52 8.75 -10.72
N TYR A 187 9.28 8.44 -10.37
CA TYR A 187 8.89 7.10 -9.91
C TYR A 187 7.51 6.72 -10.45
N LEU A 188 7.20 5.43 -10.37
CA LEU A 188 5.96 4.85 -10.85
C LEU A 188 5.12 4.36 -9.68
N LEU A 189 3.82 4.63 -9.71
CA LEU A 189 2.82 3.98 -8.87
C LEU A 189 1.88 3.17 -9.75
N SER A 190 1.55 1.95 -9.35
CA SER A 190 0.53 1.16 -10.04
C SER A 190 -0.81 1.91 -9.99
N ASN A 191 -1.48 2.05 -11.13
CA ASN A 191 -2.80 2.67 -11.23
C ASN A 191 -3.88 1.60 -11.11
N LEU A 192 -4.80 1.79 -10.17
CA LEU A 192 -5.96 0.93 -9.97
C LEU A 192 -7.19 1.57 -10.63
N ASP A 193 -7.98 0.76 -11.32
CA ASP A 193 -9.28 1.16 -11.84
C ASP A 193 -10.26 -0.02 -11.79
N ILE A 194 -11.52 0.24 -12.11
CA ILE A 194 -12.58 -0.76 -12.16
C ILE A 194 -12.83 -1.15 -13.61
N VAL A 195 -12.52 -2.39 -13.95
CA VAL A 195 -12.75 -2.99 -15.27
C VAL A 195 -13.67 -4.19 -15.06
N ASN A 196 -14.80 -4.22 -15.77
CA ASN A 196 -15.80 -5.30 -15.66
C ASN A 196 -16.21 -5.62 -14.20
N GLU A 197 -16.51 -4.58 -13.41
CA GLU A 197 -16.87 -4.65 -11.97
C GLU A 197 -15.77 -5.13 -11.01
N LYS A 198 -14.54 -5.35 -11.49
CA LYS A 198 -13.39 -5.80 -10.68
C LYS A 198 -12.31 -4.74 -10.64
N ILE A 199 -11.57 -4.70 -9.53
CA ILE A 199 -10.37 -3.85 -9.43
C ILE A 199 -9.25 -4.51 -10.21
N GLU A 200 -8.69 -3.77 -11.15
CA GLU A 200 -7.56 -4.19 -11.99
C GLU A 200 -6.45 -3.13 -11.94
N VAL A 201 -5.22 -3.55 -12.27
CA VAL A 201 -4.12 -2.62 -12.49
C VAL A 201 -4.13 -2.20 -13.96
N THR A 202 -4.49 -0.95 -14.23
CA THR A 202 -4.68 -0.44 -15.60
C THR A 202 -3.46 0.30 -16.17
N GLY A 203 -2.37 0.37 -15.41
CA GLY A 203 -1.17 1.08 -15.83
C GLY A 203 -0.22 1.46 -14.71
N TYR A 204 0.73 2.32 -15.05
CA TYR A 204 1.57 3.05 -14.10
C TYR A 204 1.32 4.55 -14.18
N SER A 205 0.92 5.17 -13.08
CA SER A 205 0.98 6.62 -12.94
C SER A 205 2.43 7.06 -12.80
N VAL A 206 2.85 8.00 -13.64
CA VAL A 206 4.22 8.53 -13.69
C VAL A 206 4.30 9.77 -12.82
N PHE A 207 5.19 9.75 -11.83
CA PHE A 207 5.41 10.86 -10.92
C PHE A 207 6.74 11.55 -11.19
N LYS A 208 6.73 12.88 -11.19
CA LYS A 208 7.91 13.75 -11.21
C LYS A 208 7.68 14.90 -10.25
N ASN A 209 8.66 15.22 -9.41
CA ASN A 209 8.55 16.25 -8.37
C ASN A 209 7.29 16.05 -7.51
N ASN A 210 7.00 14.80 -7.13
CA ASN A 210 5.85 14.40 -6.32
C ASN A 210 4.47 14.75 -6.90
N LYS A 211 4.37 14.97 -8.23
CA LYS A 211 3.12 15.15 -8.96
C LYS A 211 3.00 14.13 -10.07
N LYS A 212 1.78 13.65 -10.32
CA LYS A 212 1.46 12.82 -11.49
C LYS A 212 1.57 13.68 -12.74
N VAL A 213 2.38 13.23 -13.69
CA VAL A 213 2.64 13.91 -14.97
C VAL A 213 2.18 13.10 -16.19
N GLY A 214 1.73 11.87 -15.96
CA GLY A 214 1.22 11.01 -17.03
C GLY A 214 0.80 9.63 -16.52
N LEU A 215 0.31 8.82 -17.44
CA LEU A 215 -0.10 7.43 -17.21
C LEU A 215 0.49 6.59 -18.35
N ILE A 216 1.19 5.51 -17.98
CA ILE A 216 1.60 4.46 -18.91
C ILE A 216 0.50 3.41 -18.87
N PRO A 217 -0.28 3.21 -19.95
CA PRO A 217 -1.39 2.26 -19.94
C PRO A 217 -0.89 0.82 -19.86
N GLU A 218 -1.79 -0.09 -19.49
CA GLU A 218 -1.53 -1.54 -19.37
C GLU A 218 -0.82 -2.13 -20.60
N THR A 219 -1.22 -1.70 -21.80
CA THR A 219 -0.64 -2.16 -23.08
C THR A 219 0.88 -1.94 -23.17
N ASP A 220 1.38 -0.91 -22.51
CA ASP A 220 2.77 -0.46 -22.60
C ASP A 220 3.59 -0.89 -21.36
N MET A 221 2.93 -1.34 -20.29
CA MET A 221 3.57 -1.76 -19.04
C MET A 221 4.62 -2.84 -19.27
N LYS A 222 4.38 -3.75 -20.23
CA LYS A 222 5.29 -4.85 -20.54
C LYS A 222 6.69 -4.37 -20.95
N GLY A 223 6.77 -3.31 -21.76
CA GLY A 223 8.05 -2.72 -22.17
C GLY A 223 8.77 -2.08 -20.98
N VAL A 224 8.04 -1.35 -20.14
CA VAL A 224 8.57 -0.77 -18.91
C VAL A 224 9.07 -1.85 -17.96
N ASN A 225 8.27 -2.88 -17.72
CA ASN A 225 8.59 -4.02 -16.87
C ASN A 225 9.85 -4.74 -17.35
N PHE A 226 10.02 -4.91 -18.66
CA PHE A 226 11.24 -5.45 -19.23
C PHE A 226 12.47 -4.62 -18.84
N LEU A 227 12.36 -3.30 -18.75
CA LEU A 227 13.44 -2.38 -18.40
C LEU A 227 13.70 -2.29 -16.89
N ILE A 228 12.67 -2.32 -16.04
CA ILE A 228 12.82 -2.04 -14.59
C ILE A 228 12.82 -3.29 -13.71
N LEU A 229 12.17 -4.39 -14.12
CA LEU A 229 12.13 -5.60 -13.31
C LEU A 229 13.38 -6.46 -13.53
N GLU A 230 13.84 -7.10 -12.46
CA GLU A 230 14.91 -8.11 -12.53
C GLU A 230 14.43 -9.40 -13.21
N LYS A 231 13.20 -9.81 -12.91
CA LYS A 231 12.56 -11.05 -13.39
C LYS A 231 11.26 -10.76 -14.14
N SER A 232 11.33 -9.95 -15.19
CA SER A 232 10.16 -9.66 -16.03
C SER A 232 9.66 -10.92 -16.77
N LYS A 233 8.34 -11.09 -16.82
CA LYS A 233 7.65 -12.06 -17.70
C LYS A 233 6.88 -11.27 -18.76
N GLY A 234 6.82 -11.79 -19.98
CA GLY A 234 6.02 -11.21 -21.06
C GLY A 234 5.46 -12.27 -22.00
N GLU A 235 4.24 -12.05 -22.50
CA GLU A 235 3.57 -12.95 -23.44
C GLU A 235 3.31 -12.20 -24.75
N TYR A 236 3.72 -12.77 -25.88
CA TYR A 236 3.71 -12.15 -27.19
C TYR A 236 2.93 -13.05 -28.15
N THR A 237 2.09 -12.46 -29.00
CA THR A 237 1.55 -13.16 -30.17
C THR A 237 2.36 -12.73 -31.38
N ILE A 238 2.97 -13.68 -32.07
CA ILE A 238 3.78 -13.45 -33.26
C ILE A 238 3.07 -14.14 -34.42
N ASN A 239 2.77 -13.39 -35.47
CA ASN A 239 2.26 -13.96 -36.71
C ASN A 239 3.44 -14.47 -37.55
N MET A 240 3.49 -15.77 -37.81
CA MET A 240 4.47 -16.39 -38.70
C MET A 240 3.73 -17.09 -39.84
N GLU A 241 3.90 -16.57 -41.06
CA GLU A 241 3.29 -17.15 -42.28
C GLU A 241 1.77 -17.32 -42.19
N GLY A 242 1.07 -16.39 -41.53
CA GLY A 242 -0.39 -16.43 -41.37
C GLY A 242 -0.88 -17.26 -40.17
N VAL A 243 0.01 -17.85 -39.36
CA VAL A 243 -0.33 -18.54 -38.12
C VAL A 243 0.07 -17.69 -36.92
N ASP A 244 -0.87 -17.48 -36.00
CA ASP A 244 -0.61 -16.79 -34.73
C ASP A 244 0.00 -17.76 -33.70
N ILE A 245 1.23 -17.47 -33.27
CA ILE A 245 1.96 -18.25 -32.27
C ILE A 245 2.09 -17.43 -30.99
N ALA A 246 1.63 -18.00 -29.87
CA ALA A 246 1.80 -17.43 -28.54
C ALA A 246 3.17 -17.81 -27.95
N VAL A 247 3.97 -16.82 -27.57
CA VAL A 247 5.31 -16.96 -27.00
C VAL A 247 5.35 -16.33 -25.62
N SER A 248 5.59 -17.14 -24.59
CA SER A 248 5.83 -16.67 -23.21
C SER A 248 7.33 -16.61 -22.92
N THR A 249 7.82 -15.45 -22.50
CA THR A 249 9.22 -15.24 -22.10
C THR A 249 9.31 -14.90 -20.62
N ARG A 250 10.42 -15.29 -19.99
CA ARG A 250 10.78 -14.92 -18.61
C ARG A 250 12.26 -14.63 -18.53
N ILE A 251 12.60 -13.45 -18.02
CA ILE A 251 13.99 -13.09 -17.74
C ILE A 251 14.49 -13.94 -16.57
N LYS A 252 15.53 -14.76 -16.82
CA LYS A 252 16.24 -15.52 -15.77
C LYS A 252 17.39 -14.72 -15.18
N ASN A 253 18.21 -14.13 -16.05
CA ASN A 253 19.36 -13.30 -15.70
C ASN A 253 19.36 -12.07 -16.59
N LYS A 254 19.39 -10.88 -15.98
CA LYS A 254 19.42 -9.61 -16.70
C LYS A 254 20.80 -8.99 -16.60
N LYS A 255 21.44 -8.77 -17.75
CA LYS A 255 22.61 -7.90 -17.88
C LYS A 255 22.22 -6.78 -18.83
N SER A 256 21.95 -5.60 -18.30
CA SER A 256 21.59 -4.43 -19.09
C SER A 256 22.72 -3.42 -19.05
N LEU A 257 23.26 -3.08 -20.21
CA LEU A 257 24.21 -1.98 -20.39
C LEU A 257 23.49 -0.86 -21.12
N LEU A 258 23.17 0.24 -20.43
CA LEU A 258 22.58 1.43 -21.04
C LEU A 258 23.71 2.38 -21.46
N LEU A 259 24.02 2.44 -22.75
CA LEU A 259 25.01 3.37 -23.30
C LEU A 259 24.31 4.66 -23.75
N ILE A 260 24.33 5.69 -22.90
CA ILE A 260 23.84 7.03 -23.28
C ILE A 260 24.99 7.76 -23.99
N LYS A 261 24.92 7.88 -25.33
CA LYS A 261 25.81 8.76 -26.10
C LYS A 261 25.12 10.11 -26.28
N MET A 262 25.57 11.12 -25.55
CA MET A 262 25.15 12.50 -25.84
C MET A 262 25.92 13.00 -27.06
N LYS A 263 25.21 13.37 -28.14
CA LYS A 263 25.78 14.25 -29.16
C LYS A 263 25.82 15.66 -28.57
N LYS A 264 26.99 16.29 -28.60
CA LYS A 264 27.13 17.73 -28.37
C LYS A 264 26.44 18.51 -29.49
#